data_AF-A0A4U6WBH0-F1
#
_entry.id   AF-A0A4U6WBH0-F1
#
_cell.length_a   1.000
_cell.length_b   1.000
_cell.length_c   1.000
_cell.angle_alpha   90.00
_cell.angle_beta   90.00
_cell.angle_gamma   90.00
#
_symmetry.space_group_name_H-M   'P 1'
#
loop_
_entity.id
_entity.type
_entity.pdbx_description
1 polymer ?
#
loop_
_entity_poly.entity_id
_entity_poly.type
_entity_poly.pdbx_seq_one_letter_code
_entity_poly.pdbx_strand_id
1 'polypeptide(L)'
;MVVVFAAEVTKHRLNAKSSESFQPEVAARILVAFSSVEHLRRLRLPEYTEAVRRAVLVNQENAAAIALFIESMPSYAELTNQPDLPSLAGTKYIWHRDEVQTSRILFYLRVVPTCVGLIPAHMIRDKVASIMFLYLQHPNEKVTSASHSVMVSFLSSGSGTDQDDRTALKEQLIFYYIKRSLEAYPGVTPFDGLASGVAALVRHLPAGSPAILFCIHSLVVKAKDLCDTAMIQDKSLWRSWEESTEPCKKTLDLLLRLIFLVDIQSFPYMLKELAEFVTLLPKDAQDVLLDDMHAHVAESDDVTRKPVLVSWLQSLSYISSQSSRSESRSKATSASSVGSDELTLNRTMACL
;
A
#
# COMPACT_ATOMS: atom_id res chain seq x y z
N MET A 1 -37.21 5.92 -5.10
CA MET A 1 -37.75 5.44 -6.39
C MET A 1 -36.71 4.65 -7.18
N VAL A 2 -35.56 5.22 -7.55
CA VAL A 2 -34.48 4.52 -8.29
C VAL A 2 -34.01 3.22 -7.62
N VAL A 3 -33.74 3.27 -6.30
CA VAL A 3 -33.30 2.09 -5.53
C VAL A 3 -34.36 0.98 -5.51
N VAL A 4 -35.63 1.32 -5.27
CA VAL A 4 -36.74 0.36 -5.21
C VAL A 4 -37.01 -0.25 -6.58
N PHE A 5 -36.97 0.56 -7.64
CA PHE A 5 -37.11 0.08 -9.01
C PHE A 5 -35.97 -0.88 -9.40
N ALA A 6 -34.72 -0.50 -9.13
CA ALA A 6 -33.57 -1.36 -9.40
C ALA A 6 -33.61 -2.64 -8.56
N ALA A 7 -34.04 -2.58 -7.30
CA ALA A 7 -34.21 -3.76 -6.47
C ALA A 7 -35.26 -4.73 -7.05
N GLU A 8 -36.38 -4.21 -7.54
CA GLU A 8 -37.40 -5.04 -8.17
C GLU A 8 -36.91 -5.63 -9.51
N VAL A 9 -36.19 -4.84 -10.31
CA VAL A 9 -35.54 -5.33 -11.54
C VAL A 9 -34.52 -6.42 -11.23
N THR A 10 -33.65 -6.25 -10.23
CA THR A 10 -32.68 -7.29 -9.85
C THR A 10 -33.37 -8.54 -9.29
N LYS A 11 -34.53 -8.41 -8.63
CA LYS A 11 -35.29 -9.53 -8.09
C LYS A 11 -35.98 -10.38 -9.16
N HIS A 12 -36.51 -9.73 -10.19
CA HIS A 12 -37.33 -10.39 -11.22
C HIS A 12 -36.58 -10.69 -12.52
N ARG A 13 -35.57 -9.90 -12.89
CA ARG A 13 -34.86 -10.00 -14.18
C ARG A 13 -33.44 -10.54 -14.08
N LEU A 14 -32.78 -10.48 -12.92
CA LEU A 14 -31.43 -11.04 -12.71
C LEU A 14 -31.46 -12.41 -11.99
N ASN A 15 -32.63 -13.04 -11.91
CA ASN A 15 -32.79 -14.35 -11.28
C ASN A 15 -32.55 -15.43 -12.35
N ALA A 16 -31.78 -16.47 -12.01
CA ALA A 16 -31.28 -17.52 -12.92
C ALA A 16 -32.36 -18.36 -13.66
N LYS A 17 -33.65 -18.08 -13.43
CA LYS A 17 -34.79 -18.78 -14.05
C LYS A 17 -35.38 -18.06 -15.27
N SER A 18 -34.93 -16.85 -15.63
CA SER A 18 -35.41 -16.15 -16.83
C SER A 18 -34.40 -16.31 -17.99
N SER A 19 -34.83 -16.98 -19.04
CA SER A 19 -34.05 -17.50 -20.17
C SER A 19 -33.65 -16.47 -21.25
N GLU A 20 -33.40 -15.20 -20.91
CA GLU A 20 -33.05 -14.20 -21.92
C GLU A 20 -31.70 -13.54 -21.65
N SER A 21 -30.88 -13.49 -22.71
CA SER A 21 -29.53 -12.95 -22.86
C SER A 21 -29.32 -11.48 -22.47
N PHE A 22 -30.24 -10.89 -21.70
CA PHE A 22 -30.34 -9.46 -21.39
C PHE A 22 -29.84 -9.11 -19.97
N GLN A 23 -29.46 -10.12 -19.17
CA GLN A 23 -29.09 -9.94 -17.76
C GLN A 23 -27.78 -9.16 -17.49
N PRO A 24 -26.66 -9.38 -18.23
CA PRO A 24 -25.37 -8.81 -17.84
C PRO A 24 -25.23 -7.31 -18.12
N GLU A 25 -25.76 -6.82 -19.25
CA GLU A 25 -25.74 -5.38 -19.56
C GLU A 25 -26.62 -4.57 -18.60
N VAL A 26 -27.77 -5.11 -18.23
CA VAL A 26 -28.67 -4.47 -17.26
C VAL A 26 -28.01 -4.39 -15.89
N ALA A 27 -27.31 -5.45 -15.46
CA ALA A 27 -26.55 -5.43 -14.21
C ALA A 27 -25.46 -4.33 -14.22
N ALA A 28 -24.69 -4.20 -15.31
CA ALA A 28 -23.76 -3.09 -15.47
C ALA A 28 -24.45 -1.73 -15.37
N ARG A 29 -25.53 -1.50 -16.12
CA ARG A 29 -26.28 -0.22 -16.09
C ARG A 29 -26.86 0.11 -14.71
N ILE A 30 -27.28 -0.90 -13.94
CA ILE A 30 -27.73 -0.71 -12.55
C ILE A 30 -26.58 -0.19 -11.68
N LEU A 31 -25.39 -0.78 -11.79
CA LEU A 31 -24.21 -0.30 -11.06
C LEU A 31 -23.83 1.13 -11.47
N VAL A 32 -23.90 1.45 -12.77
CA VAL A 32 -23.66 2.83 -13.25
C VAL A 32 -24.66 3.81 -12.65
N ALA A 33 -25.96 3.47 -12.70
CA ALA A 33 -27.00 4.32 -12.13
C ALA A 33 -26.82 4.52 -10.62
N PHE A 34 -26.43 3.47 -9.91
CA PHE A 34 -26.14 3.51 -8.47
C PHE A 34 -24.92 4.37 -8.15
N SER A 35 -23.88 4.32 -8.98
CA SER A 35 -22.72 5.22 -8.83
C SER A 35 -23.13 6.70 -8.83
N SER A 36 -24.09 7.08 -9.68
CA SER A 36 -24.57 8.46 -9.83
C SER A 36 -25.43 8.94 -8.65
N VAL A 37 -26.02 8.02 -7.89
CA VAL A 37 -26.86 8.35 -6.73
C VAL A 37 -26.20 8.03 -5.39
N GLU A 38 -24.95 7.53 -5.38
CA GLU A 38 -24.25 7.15 -4.14
C GLU A 38 -24.13 8.33 -3.16
N HIS A 39 -23.93 9.56 -3.65
CA HIS A 39 -23.89 10.76 -2.79
C HIS A 39 -25.22 11.02 -2.07
N LEU A 40 -26.36 10.68 -2.69
CA LEU A 40 -27.69 10.87 -2.12
C LEU A 40 -28.07 9.77 -1.12
N ARG A 41 -27.18 8.78 -0.90
CA ARG A 41 -27.41 7.64 0.00
C ARG A 41 -27.33 8.05 1.46
N ARG A 42 -28.35 8.76 1.93
CA ARG A 42 -28.52 9.16 3.34
C ARG A 42 -29.12 8.05 4.21
N LEU A 43 -29.87 7.13 3.61
CA LEU A 43 -30.53 6.00 4.28
C LEU A 43 -29.99 4.67 3.76
N ARG A 44 -29.57 3.79 4.68
CA ARG A 44 -29.11 2.43 4.35
C ARG A 44 -30.30 1.52 4.11
N LEU A 45 -30.87 1.60 2.91
CA LEU A 45 -31.93 0.70 2.48
C LEU A 45 -31.35 -0.71 2.24
N PRO A 46 -31.90 -1.78 2.85
CA PRO A 46 -31.44 -3.14 2.61
C PRO A 46 -31.58 -3.54 1.13
N GLU A 47 -32.59 -3.01 0.45
CA GLU A 47 -32.85 -3.20 -0.98
C GLU A 47 -31.69 -2.69 -1.85
N TYR A 48 -31.03 -1.61 -1.43
CA TYR A 48 -29.86 -1.07 -2.13
C TYR A 48 -28.70 -2.06 -2.09
N THR A 49 -28.36 -2.52 -0.88
CA THR A 49 -27.24 -3.43 -0.67
C THR A 49 -27.46 -4.75 -1.42
N GLU A 50 -28.69 -5.27 -1.40
CA GLU A 50 -29.03 -6.50 -2.11
C GLU A 50 -28.99 -6.31 -3.64
N ALA A 51 -29.49 -5.19 -4.16
CA ALA A 51 -29.43 -4.88 -5.59
C ALA A 51 -27.99 -4.71 -6.09
N VAL A 52 -27.13 -4.00 -5.33
CA VAL A 52 -25.68 -3.92 -5.62
C VAL A 52 -25.08 -5.31 -5.64
N ARG A 53 -25.30 -6.11 -4.59
CA ARG A 53 -24.73 -7.45 -4.45
C ARG A 53 -25.10 -8.35 -5.62
N ARG A 54 -26.38 -8.36 -6.04
CA ARG A 54 -26.84 -9.15 -7.19
C ARG A 54 -26.24 -8.67 -8.51
N ALA A 55 -26.24 -7.37 -8.75
CA ALA A 55 -25.67 -6.80 -9.97
C ALA A 55 -24.15 -7.06 -10.05
N VAL A 56 -23.45 -6.98 -8.93
CA VAL A 56 -22.02 -7.34 -8.83
C VAL A 56 -21.81 -8.82 -9.15
N LEU A 57 -22.59 -9.74 -8.58
CA LEU A 57 -22.45 -11.18 -8.85
C LEU A 57 -22.67 -11.52 -10.33
N VAL A 58 -23.69 -10.95 -10.97
CA VAL A 58 -23.94 -11.15 -12.41
C VAL A 58 -22.81 -10.59 -13.26
N ASN A 59 -22.24 -9.44 -12.87
CA ASN A 59 -21.13 -8.83 -13.60
C ASN A 59 -19.82 -9.59 -13.43
N GLN A 60 -19.53 -10.13 -12.24
CA GLN A 60 -18.29 -10.86 -11.95
C GLN A 60 -18.07 -12.11 -12.79
N GLU A 61 -19.11 -12.60 -13.47
CA GLU A 61 -19.04 -13.76 -14.36
C GLU A 61 -19.01 -13.35 -15.85
N ASN A 62 -19.11 -12.06 -16.17
CA ASN A 62 -19.26 -11.57 -17.54
C ASN A 62 -18.29 -10.43 -17.89
N ALA A 63 -17.28 -10.75 -18.70
CA ALA A 63 -16.26 -9.79 -19.12
C ALA A 63 -16.82 -8.57 -19.89
N ALA A 64 -17.85 -8.75 -20.72
CA ALA A 64 -18.46 -7.66 -21.48
C ALA A 64 -19.22 -6.67 -20.56
N ALA A 65 -19.95 -7.18 -19.57
CA ALA A 65 -20.60 -6.33 -18.57
C ALA A 65 -19.61 -5.52 -17.73
N ILE A 66 -18.49 -6.15 -17.37
CA ILE A 66 -17.40 -5.48 -16.65
C ILE A 66 -16.78 -4.40 -17.53
N ALA A 67 -16.50 -4.70 -18.80
CA ALA A 67 -15.97 -3.70 -19.74
C ALA A 67 -16.90 -2.47 -19.81
N LEU A 68 -18.20 -2.69 -20.01
CA LEU A 68 -19.20 -1.61 -20.00
C LEU A 68 -19.20 -0.81 -18.69
N PHE A 69 -19.07 -1.50 -17.54
CA PHE A 69 -18.99 -0.83 -16.24
C PHE A 69 -17.73 0.05 -16.11
N ILE A 70 -16.55 -0.47 -16.48
CA ILE A 70 -15.30 0.30 -16.43
C ILE A 70 -15.30 1.44 -17.45
N GLU A 71 -15.85 1.23 -18.65
CA GLU A 71 -16.02 2.26 -19.68
C GLU A 71 -16.94 3.41 -19.24
N SER A 72 -17.85 3.18 -18.31
CA SER A 72 -18.73 4.22 -17.78
C SER A 72 -18.13 5.06 -16.64
N MET A 73 -16.96 4.68 -16.13
CA MET A 73 -16.24 5.42 -15.11
C MET A 73 -15.77 6.79 -15.66
N PRO A 74 -15.93 7.92 -14.94
CA PRO A 74 -15.51 9.23 -15.42
C PRO A 74 -14.04 9.26 -15.85
N SER A 75 -13.68 10.00 -16.90
CA SER A 75 -12.28 10.13 -17.30
C SER A 75 -11.48 10.98 -16.31
N TYR A 76 -10.14 10.86 -16.31
CA TYR A 76 -9.28 11.72 -15.48
C TYR A 76 -9.55 13.21 -15.75
N ALA A 77 -9.70 13.57 -17.04
CA ALA A 77 -10.00 14.94 -17.45
C ALA A 77 -11.35 15.43 -16.90
N GLU A 78 -12.40 14.61 -16.96
CA GLU A 78 -13.71 14.95 -16.37
C GLU A 78 -13.65 15.14 -14.85
N LEU A 79 -12.75 14.42 -14.16
CA LEU A 79 -12.61 14.51 -12.71
C LEU A 79 -11.81 15.72 -12.26
N THR A 80 -10.79 16.13 -13.02
CA THR A 80 -9.90 17.22 -12.64
C THR A 80 -10.27 18.57 -13.25
N ASN A 81 -10.97 18.57 -14.39
CA ASN A 81 -11.37 19.80 -15.05
C ASN A 81 -12.69 20.31 -14.50
N GLN A 82 -12.88 21.63 -14.61
CA GLN A 82 -14.12 22.27 -14.22
C GLN A 82 -15.28 21.73 -15.07
N PRO A 83 -16.40 21.34 -14.45
CA PRO A 83 -17.58 20.93 -15.20
C PRO A 83 -18.09 22.11 -16.04
N ASP A 84 -18.55 21.83 -17.26
CA ASP A 84 -19.09 22.80 -18.22
C ASP A 84 -20.44 23.37 -17.74
N LEU A 85 -20.43 24.10 -16.62
CA LEU A 85 -21.57 24.82 -16.09
C LEU A 85 -21.30 26.33 -16.19
N PRO A 86 -22.14 27.09 -16.91
CA PRO A 86 -22.02 28.55 -17.05
C PRO A 86 -21.98 29.28 -15.70
N SER A 87 -22.61 28.72 -14.66
CA SER A 87 -22.70 29.29 -13.32
C SER A 87 -21.39 29.25 -12.51
N LEU A 88 -20.37 28.50 -12.97
CA LEU A 88 -19.09 28.37 -12.27
C LEU A 88 -17.95 29.14 -12.96
N ALA A 89 -18.24 29.85 -14.06
CA ALA A 89 -17.24 30.62 -14.80
C ALA A 89 -16.47 31.58 -13.87
N GLY A 90 -15.16 31.38 -13.75
CA GLY A 90 -14.27 32.18 -12.90
C GLY A 90 -13.96 31.62 -11.51
N THR A 91 -14.56 30.50 -11.10
CA THR A 91 -14.19 29.81 -9.85
C THR A 91 -13.14 28.73 -10.09
N LYS A 92 -12.08 28.69 -9.27
CA LYS A 92 -11.07 27.62 -9.34
C LYS A 92 -11.69 26.33 -8.84
N TYR A 93 -12.00 25.41 -9.76
CA TYR A 93 -12.47 24.08 -9.41
C TYR A 93 -11.38 23.30 -8.65
N ILE A 94 -11.78 22.67 -7.54
CA ILE A 94 -10.91 21.87 -6.69
C ILE A 94 -11.52 20.47 -6.59
N TRP A 95 -11.00 19.55 -7.40
CA TRP A 95 -11.55 18.20 -7.58
C TRP A 95 -11.76 17.43 -6.27
N HIS A 96 -10.83 17.52 -5.32
CA HIS A 96 -10.90 16.79 -4.04
C HIS A 96 -11.95 17.36 -3.05
N ARG A 97 -12.63 18.45 -3.42
CA ARG A 97 -13.76 19.02 -2.66
C ARG A 97 -15.11 18.67 -3.29
N ASP A 98 -15.14 18.05 -4.47
CA ASP A 98 -16.38 17.59 -5.08
C ASP A 98 -16.83 16.28 -4.41
N GLU A 99 -17.70 16.41 -3.41
CA GLU A 99 -18.23 15.26 -2.67
C GLU A 99 -19.11 14.34 -3.53
N VAL A 100 -19.73 14.87 -4.59
CA VAL A 100 -20.60 14.11 -5.48
C VAL A 100 -19.75 13.17 -6.33
N GLN A 101 -18.72 13.71 -7.00
CA GLN A 101 -17.78 12.91 -7.78
C GLN A 101 -16.97 11.97 -6.89
N THR A 102 -16.53 12.44 -5.72
CA THR A 102 -15.84 11.59 -4.74
C THR A 102 -16.69 10.38 -4.34
N SER A 103 -17.99 10.57 -4.07
CA SER A 103 -18.91 9.47 -3.72
C SER A 103 -19.11 8.52 -4.90
N ARG A 104 -19.21 9.05 -6.12
CA ARG A 104 -19.33 8.24 -7.34
C ARG A 104 -18.08 7.38 -7.55
N ILE A 105 -16.88 7.96 -7.42
CA ILE A 105 -15.63 7.21 -7.58
C ILE A 105 -15.44 6.20 -6.44
N LEU A 106 -15.80 6.53 -5.20
CA LEU A 106 -15.80 5.58 -4.10
C LEU A 106 -16.64 4.33 -4.42
N PHE A 107 -17.79 4.49 -5.08
CA PHE A 107 -18.61 3.37 -5.53
C PHE A 107 -17.85 2.48 -6.52
N TYR A 108 -17.24 3.07 -7.57
CA TYR A 108 -16.41 2.32 -8.52
C TYR A 108 -15.27 1.59 -7.83
N LEU A 109 -14.48 2.27 -7.00
CA LEU A 109 -13.33 1.69 -6.30
C LEU A 109 -13.70 0.56 -5.33
N ARG A 110 -14.97 0.47 -4.90
CA ARG A 110 -15.48 -0.66 -4.10
C ARG A 110 -15.95 -1.84 -4.93
N VAL A 111 -16.42 -1.59 -6.15
CA VAL A 111 -16.88 -2.65 -7.07
C VAL A 111 -15.71 -3.29 -7.82
N VAL A 112 -14.78 -2.48 -8.31
CA VAL A 112 -13.61 -2.91 -9.11
C VAL A 112 -12.83 -4.08 -8.49
N PRO A 113 -12.48 -4.08 -7.18
CA PRO A 113 -11.74 -5.18 -6.55
C PRO A 113 -12.39 -6.55 -6.77
N THR A 114 -13.71 -6.57 -6.85
CA THR A 114 -14.50 -7.78 -6.90
C THR A 114 -14.53 -8.43 -8.29
N CYS A 115 -14.24 -7.65 -9.33
CA CYS A 115 -14.24 -8.11 -10.73
C CYS A 115 -12.90 -7.88 -11.44
N VAL A 116 -11.87 -7.45 -10.72
CA VAL A 116 -10.57 -7.02 -11.29
C VAL A 116 -9.90 -8.09 -12.14
N GLY A 117 -10.10 -9.37 -11.81
CA GLY A 117 -9.53 -10.51 -12.55
C GLY A 117 -10.03 -10.65 -13.99
N LEU A 118 -11.22 -10.11 -14.30
CA LEU A 118 -11.80 -10.13 -15.64
C LEU A 118 -11.62 -8.80 -16.40
N ILE A 119 -11.06 -7.77 -15.76
CA ILE A 119 -10.77 -6.50 -16.43
C ILE A 119 -9.51 -6.68 -17.30
N PRO A 120 -9.57 -6.43 -18.63
CA PRO A 120 -8.42 -6.47 -19.51
C PRO A 120 -7.29 -5.53 -19.06
N ALA A 121 -6.03 -5.91 -19.29
CA ALA A 121 -4.87 -5.15 -18.82
C ALA A 121 -4.84 -3.71 -19.36
N HIS A 122 -5.21 -3.51 -20.63
CA HIS A 122 -5.26 -2.17 -21.23
C HIS A 122 -6.29 -1.26 -20.55
N MET A 123 -7.47 -1.77 -20.18
CA MET A 123 -8.48 -0.98 -19.45
C MET A 123 -8.01 -0.61 -18.04
N ILE A 124 -7.24 -1.49 -17.40
CA ILE A 124 -6.63 -1.19 -16.10
C ILE A 124 -5.62 -0.06 -16.26
N ARG A 125 -4.73 -0.16 -17.25
CA ARG A 125 -3.71 0.85 -17.55
C ARG A 125 -4.34 2.21 -17.86
N ASP A 126 -5.32 2.25 -18.76
CA ASP A 126 -5.81 3.49 -19.35
C ASP A 126 -6.82 4.20 -18.45
N LYS A 127 -7.64 3.44 -17.71
CA LYS A 127 -8.73 3.99 -16.88
C LYS A 127 -8.56 3.75 -15.38
N VAL A 128 -8.43 2.50 -14.97
CA VAL A 128 -8.51 2.17 -13.53
C VAL A 128 -7.32 2.75 -12.77
N ALA A 129 -6.10 2.60 -13.31
CA ALA A 129 -4.88 3.06 -12.68
C ALA A 129 -4.86 4.58 -12.52
N SER A 130 -5.18 5.34 -13.56
CA SER A 130 -5.16 6.81 -13.52
C SER A 130 -6.09 7.38 -12.45
N ILE A 131 -7.30 6.83 -12.33
CA ILE A 131 -8.27 7.26 -11.33
C ILE A 131 -7.91 6.76 -9.93
N MET A 132 -7.53 5.48 -9.80
CA MET A 132 -7.09 4.91 -8.52
C MET A 132 -5.96 5.75 -7.93
N PHE A 133 -4.96 6.13 -8.74
CA PHE A 133 -3.83 6.93 -8.29
C PHE A 133 -4.16 8.39 -8.00
N LEU A 134 -5.09 9.00 -8.74
CA LEU A 134 -5.62 10.33 -8.41
C LEU A 134 -6.20 10.31 -6.98
N TYR A 135 -6.97 9.28 -6.67
CA TYR A 135 -7.68 9.15 -5.39
C TYR A 135 -6.86 8.49 -4.27
N LEU A 136 -5.68 7.94 -4.56
CA LEU A 136 -4.78 7.32 -3.59
C LEU A 136 -4.31 8.30 -2.50
N GLN A 137 -4.25 9.60 -2.82
CA GLN A 137 -3.89 10.67 -1.89
C GLN A 137 -5.07 11.61 -1.59
N HIS A 138 -6.31 11.15 -1.75
CA HIS A 138 -7.48 11.95 -1.44
C HIS A 138 -7.58 12.21 0.09
N PRO A 139 -8.05 13.38 0.55
CA PRO A 139 -8.23 13.64 1.99
C PRO A 139 -9.30 12.76 2.67
N ASN A 140 -10.17 12.11 1.88
CA ASN A 140 -11.18 11.19 2.41
C ASN A 140 -10.62 9.78 2.54
N GLU A 141 -10.43 9.33 3.78
CA GLU A 141 -9.87 8.02 4.13
C GLU A 141 -10.62 6.84 3.51
N LYS A 142 -11.95 6.92 3.35
CA LYS A 142 -12.73 5.82 2.74
C LYS A 142 -12.32 5.60 1.29
N VAL A 143 -11.91 6.67 0.62
CA VAL A 143 -11.56 6.67 -0.80
C VAL A 143 -10.12 6.22 -0.97
N THR A 144 -9.20 6.72 -0.15
CA THR A 144 -7.81 6.24 -0.16
C THR A 144 -7.75 4.75 0.17
N SER A 145 -8.47 4.30 1.19
CA SER A 145 -8.59 2.88 1.56
C SER A 145 -9.16 2.03 0.41
N ALA A 146 -10.16 2.55 -0.32
CA ALA A 146 -10.70 1.85 -1.49
C ALA A 146 -9.67 1.78 -2.62
N SER A 147 -8.91 2.86 -2.89
CA SER A 147 -7.81 2.83 -3.87
C SER A 147 -6.73 1.79 -3.52
N HIS A 148 -6.34 1.69 -2.24
CA HIS A 148 -5.44 0.63 -1.78
C HIS A 148 -6.04 -0.76 -2.01
N SER A 149 -7.33 -0.94 -1.73
CA SER A 149 -8.03 -2.21 -1.99
C SER A 149 -8.03 -2.58 -3.48
N VAL A 150 -8.20 -1.62 -4.39
CA VAL A 150 -8.10 -1.87 -5.85
C VAL A 150 -6.70 -2.39 -6.19
N MET A 151 -5.65 -1.74 -5.70
CA MET A 151 -4.28 -2.16 -5.98
C MET A 151 -4.00 -3.56 -5.43
N VAL A 152 -4.37 -3.84 -4.18
CA VAL A 152 -4.22 -5.15 -3.54
C VAL A 152 -4.92 -6.24 -4.36
N SER A 153 -6.18 -6.03 -4.73
CA SER A 153 -6.93 -7.00 -5.53
C SER A 153 -6.35 -7.16 -6.93
N PHE A 154 -5.86 -6.08 -7.56
CA PHE A 154 -5.18 -6.16 -8.85
C PHE A 154 -3.91 -7.03 -8.76
N LEU A 155 -3.05 -6.79 -7.76
CA LEU A 155 -1.84 -7.59 -7.55
C LEU A 155 -2.17 -9.06 -7.29
N SER A 156 -3.19 -9.32 -6.47
CA SER A 156 -3.62 -10.67 -6.08
C SER A 156 -4.37 -11.41 -7.20
N SER A 157 -4.82 -10.71 -8.24
CA SER A 157 -5.62 -11.33 -9.30
C SER A 157 -4.78 -12.32 -10.15
N GLY A 158 -5.35 -13.50 -10.37
CA GLY A 158 -4.74 -14.62 -11.11
C GLY A 158 -4.85 -14.51 -12.63
N SER A 159 -4.24 -15.49 -13.30
CA SER A 159 -3.94 -15.48 -14.73
C SER A 159 -5.12 -15.74 -15.65
N GLY A 160 -5.63 -14.67 -16.26
CA GLY A 160 -6.40 -14.77 -17.50
C GLY A 160 -5.51 -15.02 -18.71
N THR A 161 -6.09 -14.93 -19.90
CA THR A 161 -5.41 -15.13 -21.20
C THR A 161 -4.28 -14.13 -21.48
N ASP A 162 -4.25 -13.00 -20.76
CA ASP A 162 -3.28 -11.89 -20.94
C ASP A 162 -2.23 -11.84 -19.82
N GLN A 163 -1.79 -13.01 -19.34
CA GLN A 163 -1.03 -13.10 -18.10
C GLN A 163 0.31 -12.37 -18.13
N ASP A 164 1.02 -12.39 -19.25
CA ASP A 164 2.34 -11.75 -19.37
C ASP A 164 2.20 -10.21 -19.34
N ASP A 165 1.29 -9.66 -20.14
CA ASP A 165 0.99 -8.23 -20.16
C ASP A 165 0.49 -7.73 -18.80
N ARG A 166 -0.33 -8.55 -18.12
CA ARG A 166 -0.83 -8.23 -16.79
C ARG A 166 0.27 -8.26 -15.74
N THR A 167 1.19 -9.22 -15.80
CA THR A 167 2.33 -9.31 -14.88
C THR A 167 3.27 -8.13 -15.07
N ALA A 168 3.61 -7.80 -16.32
CA ALA A 168 4.40 -6.61 -16.65
C ALA A 168 3.73 -5.33 -16.15
N LEU A 169 2.41 -5.20 -16.32
CA LEU A 169 1.66 -4.06 -15.81
C LEU A 169 1.70 -3.98 -14.28
N LYS A 170 1.55 -5.10 -13.56
CA LYS A 170 1.68 -5.12 -12.09
C LYS A 170 3.02 -4.55 -11.66
N GLU A 171 4.13 -5.03 -12.22
CA GLU A 171 5.46 -4.53 -11.89
C GLU A 171 5.63 -3.03 -12.17
N GLN A 172 5.16 -2.56 -13.33
CA GLN A 172 5.22 -1.14 -13.70
C GLN A 172 4.47 -0.24 -12.72
N LEU A 173 3.26 -0.62 -12.31
CA LEU A 173 2.44 0.21 -11.44
C LEU A 173 2.94 0.25 -9.99
N ILE A 174 3.71 -0.75 -9.53
CA ILE A 174 4.22 -0.78 -8.15
C ILE A 174 5.17 0.36 -7.85
N PHE A 175 6.08 0.71 -8.76
CA PHE A 175 7.01 1.83 -8.56
C PHE A 175 6.26 3.12 -8.23
N TYR A 176 5.21 3.40 -9.00
CA TYR A 176 4.40 4.58 -8.78
C TYR A 176 3.55 4.47 -7.52
N TYR A 177 2.95 3.30 -7.26
CA TYR A 177 2.15 3.06 -6.06
C TYR A 177 2.92 3.24 -4.76
N ILE A 178 4.12 2.65 -4.65
CA ILE A 178 4.95 2.77 -3.45
C ILE A 178 5.39 4.21 -3.24
N LYS A 179 5.90 4.86 -4.30
CA LYS A 179 6.32 6.26 -4.23
C LYS A 179 5.17 7.15 -3.73
N ARG A 180 3.99 7.08 -4.36
CA ARG A 180 2.84 7.90 -4.01
C ARG A 180 2.27 7.57 -2.63
N SER A 181 2.23 6.31 -2.23
CA SER A 181 1.73 5.93 -0.91
C SER A 181 2.63 6.46 0.20
N LEU A 182 3.95 6.34 0.05
CA LEU A 182 4.93 6.77 1.05
C LEU A 182 5.12 8.30 1.11
N GLU A 183 5.01 8.99 -0.03
CA GLU A 183 4.99 10.47 -0.08
C GLU A 183 3.92 11.06 0.85
N ALA A 184 2.76 10.40 0.92
CA ALA A 184 1.60 10.90 1.65
C ALA A 184 1.39 10.24 3.03
N TYR A 185 2.23 9.26 3.40
CA TYR A 185 2.23 8.65 4.73
C TYR A 185 3.08 9.48 5.70
N PRO A 186 2.63 9.74 6.94
CA PRO A 186 1.42 9.23 7.61
C PRO A 186 0.18 10.11 7.48
N GLY A 187 0.19 11.10 6.57
CA GLY A 187 -0.90 12.06 6.40
C GLY A 187 -2.21 11.44 5.90
N VAL A 188 -2.38 11.32 4.58
CA VAL A 188 -3.64 10.81 3.99
C VAL A 188 -3.62 9.32 3.70
N THR A 189 -2.42 8.72 3.61
CA THR A 189 -2.26 7.29 3.35
C THR A 189 -2.56 6.50 4.64
N PRO A 190 -3.60 5.64 4.66
CA PRO A 190 -3.87 4.79 5.81
C PRO A 190 -2.81 3.69 5.93
N PHE A 191 -2.32 3.44 7.15
CA PHE A 191 -1.30 2.41 7.39
C PHE A 191 -1.74 1.02 6.92
N ASP A 192 -2.98 0.62 7.24
CA ASP A 192 -3.49 -0.71 6.88
C ASP A 192 -3.55 -0.91 5.36
N GLY A 193 -3.88 0.16 4.61
CA GLY A 193 -3.86 0.17 3.14
C GLY A 193 -2.44 0.04 2.58
N LEU A 194 -1.48 0.78 3.15
CA LEU A 194 -0.07 0.65 2.78
C LEU A 194 0.46 -0.75 3.07
N ALA A 195 0.28 -1.25 4.30
CA ALA A 195 0.79 -2.54 4.75
C ALA A 195 0.19 -3.71 3.95
N SER A 196 -1.12 -3.67 3.66
CA SER A 196 -1.77 -4.69 2.82
C SER A 196 -1.25 -4.66 1.38
N GLY A 197 -1.04 -3.46 0.80
CA GLY A 197 -0.43 -3.33 -0.53
C GLY A 197 1.01 -3.84 -0.60
N VAL A 198 1.81 -3.54 0.42
CA VAL A 198 3.18 -4.06 0.58
C VAL A 198 3.17 -5.59 0.73
N ALA A 199 2.25 -6.14 1.52
CA ALA A 199 2.15 -7.59 1.65
C ALA A 199 1.68 -8.25 0.34
N ALA A 200 0.78 -7.62 -0.40
CA ALA A 200 0.29 -8.13 -1.68
C ALA A 200 1.36 -8.11 -2.77
N LEU A 201 2.15 -7.03 -2.88
CA LEU A 201 3.20 -6.95 -3.90
C LEU A 201 4.29 -8.01 -3.65
N VAL A 202 4.70 -8.21 -2.39
CA VAL A 202 5.75 -9.17 -2.06
C VAL A 202 5.30 -10.61 -2.30
N ARG A 203 4.00 -10.91 -2.09
CA ARG A 203 3.45 -12.26 -2.28
C ARG A 203 3.14 -12.61 -3.73
N HIS A 204 2.76 -11.62 -4.54
CA HIS A 204 2.17 -11.88 -5.86
C HIS A 204 3.02 -11.40 -7.04
N LEU A 205 4.11 -10.66 -6.79
CA LEU A 205 5.10 -10.41 -7.83
C LEU A 205 6.07 -11.58 -7.98
N PRO A 206 6.74 -11.70 -9.15
CA PRO A 206 7.80 -12.67 -9.35
C PRO A 206 8.91 -12.54 -8.30
N ALA A 207 9.48 -13.67 -7.89
CA ALA A 207 10.65 -13.70 -7.01
C ALA A 207 11.80 -12.89 -7.63
N GLY A 208 12.51 -12.11 -6.80
CA GLY A 208 13.60 -11.24 -7.27
C GLY A 208 13.15 -10.06 -8.13
N SER A 209 11.85 -9.75 -8.21
CA SER A 209 11.36 -8.59 -8.97
C SER A 209 12.00 -7.28 -8.48
N PRO A 210 12.54 -6.43 -9.36
CA PRO A 210 13.11 -5.13 -8.97
C PRO A 210 12.12 -4.23 -8.21
N ALA A 211 10.82 -4.42 -8.43
CA ALA A 211 9.77 -3.71 -7.72
C ALA A 211 9.73 -4.07 -6.21
N ILE A 212 10.06 -5.31 -5.84
CA ILE A 212 10.18 -5.74 -4.44
C ILE A 212 11.38 -5.04 -3.78
N LEU A 213 12.54 -5.04 -4.45
CA LEU A 213 13.75 -4.38 -3.95
C LEU A 213 13.53 -2.86 -3.79
N PHE A 214 12.89 -2.23 -4.78
CA PHE A 214 12.50 -0.83 -4.71
C PHE A 214 11.55 -0.54 -3.54
N CYS A 215 10.58 -1.43 -3.29
CA CYS A 215 9.68 -1.31 -2.15
C CYS A 215 10.44 -1.35 -0.82
N ILE A 216 11.33 -2.33 -0.64
CA ILE A 216 12.16 -2.46 0.57
C ILE A 216 12.96 -1.19 0.81
N HIS A 217 13.70 -0.74 -0.20
CA HIS A 217 14.51 0.47 -0.11
C HIS A 217 13.67 1.70 0.23
N SER A 218 12.54 1.88 -0.45
CA SER A 218 11.66 3.03 -0.23
C SER A 218 11.06 3.04 1.19
N LEU A 219 10.71 1.87 1.73
CA LEU A 219 10.24 1.74 3.11
C LEU A 219 11.33 2.06 4.12
N VAL A 220 12.56 1.61 3.89
CA VAL A 220 13.71 1.93 4.76
C VAL A 220 14.00 3.43 4.74
N VAL A 221 14.03 4.05 3.56
CA VAL A 221 14.19 5.51 3.43
C VAL A 221 13.06 6.24 4.15
N LYS A 222 11.81 5.78 4.02
CA LYS A 222 10.68 6.40 4.71
C LYS A 222 10.73 6.19 6.22
N ALA A 223 11.14 5.02 6.69
CA ALA A 223 11.33 4.75 8.12
C ALA A 223 12.37 5.71 8.70
N LYS A 224 13.51 5.89 8.02
CA LYS A 224 14.55 6.84 8.41
C LYS A 224 14.02 8.27 8.54
N ASP A 225 13.34 8.77 7.51
CA ASP A 225 12.70 10.11 7.51
C ASP A 225 11.76 10.30 8.71
N LEU A 226 10.91 9.29 8.98
CA LEU A 226 9.97 9.33 10.10
C LEU A 226 10.66 9.30 11.45
N CYS A 227 11.68 8.46 11.61
CA CYS A 227 12.37 8.33 12.89
C CYS A 227 13.25 9.56 13.16
N ASP A 228 13.90 10.14 12.15
CA ASP A 228 14.62 11.42 12.26
C ASP A 228 13.67 12.55 12.69
N THR A 229 12.49 12.64 12.06
CA THR A 229 11.46 13.61 12.43
C THR A 229 10.95 13.40 13.85
N ALA A 230 10.73 12.15 14.24
CA ALA A 230 10.25 11.81 15.58
C ALA A 230 11.31 12.13 16.65
N MET A 231 12.59 11.82 16.41
CA MET A 231 13.69 12.14 17.33
C MET A 231 13.83 13.64 17.62
N ILE A 232 13.51 14.50 16.64
CA ILE A 232 13.52 15.95 16.82
C ILE A 232 12.39 16.38 17.77
N GLN A 233 11.24 15.71 17.71
CA GLN A 233 10.06 16.07 18.50
C GLN A 233 10.13 15.52 19.94
N ASP A 234 10.58 14.28 20.10
CA ASP A 234 10.70 13.64 21.41
C ASP A 234 11.92 12.69 21.43
N LYS A 235 12.86 12.95 22.34
CA LYS A 235 14.07 12.13 22.50
C LYS A 235 13.82 10.85 23.29
N SER A 236 12.66 10.73 23.95
CA SER A 236 12.31 9.60 24.81
C SER A 236 11.43 8.54 24.15
N LEU A 237 11.15 8.68 22.85
CA LEU A 237 10.29 7.80 22.05
C LEU A 237 10.55 6.30 22.24
N TRP A 238 11.82 5.91 22.32
CA TRP A 238 12.23 4.51 22.45
C TRP A 238 11.92 3.90 23.82
N ARG A 239 11.64 4.72 24.84
CA ARG A 239 11.33 4.25 26.20
C ARG A 239 9.87 3.86 26.39
N SER A 240 8.97 4.30 25.52
CA SER A 240 7.53 3.97 25.52
C SER A 240 7.13 3.18 24.28
N TRP A 241 8.03 2.31 23.81
CA TRP A 241 7.92 1.61 22.53
C TRP A 241 6.73 0.66 22.46
N GLU A 242 6.42 -0.10 23.51
CA GLU A 242 5.46 -1.22 23.47
C GLU A 242 4.03 -0.82 23.04
N GLU A 243 3.55 0.38 23.39
CA GLU A 243 2.16 0.82 23.11
C GLU A 243 2.04 1.96 22.08
N SER A 244 3.14 2.38 21.44
CA SER A 244 3.10 3.56 20.58
C SER A 244 2.34 3.30 19.27
N THR A 245 1.39 4.17 18.92
CA THR A 245 0.69 4.16 17.63
C THR A 245 1.49 4.91 16.55
N GLU A 246 2.78 5.10 16.75
CA GLU A 246 3.57 6.05 15.99
C GLU A 246 3.85 5.57 14.56
N PRO A 247 3.82 6.50 13.59
CA PRO A 247 4.15 6.18 12.21
C PRO A 247 5.51 5.51 11.97
N CYS A 248 6.55 5.92 12.69
CA CYS A 248 7.90 5.34 12.62
C CYS A 248 7.85 3.87 13.07
N LYS A 249 7.27 3.58 14.25
CA LYS A 249 7.11 2.21 14.76
C LYS A 249 6.32 1.33 13.80
N LYS A 250 5.15 1.78 13.32
CA LYS A 250 4.35 1.01 12.37
C LYS A 250 5.11 0.63 11.09
N THR A 251 5.94 1.55 10.56
CA THR A 251 6.79 1.27 9.41
C THR A 251 7.88 0.25 9.74
N LEU A 252 8.46 0.33 10.94
CA LEU A 252 9.46 -0.61 11.41
C LEU A 252 8.88 -2.01 11.62
N ASP A 253 7.74 -2.13 12.27
CA ASP A 253 7.02 -3.40 12.42
C ASP A 253 6.71 -4.02 11.04
N LEU A 254 6.34 -3.19 10.05
CA LEU A 254 6.14 -3.66 8.68
C LEU A 254 7.45 -4.18 8.05
N LEU A 255 8.57 -3.46 8.22
CA LEU A 255 9.89 -3.92 7.76
C LEU A 255 10.30 -5.23 8.43
N LEU A 256 10.09 -5.39 9.74
CA LEU A 256 10.39 -6.62 10.46
C LEU A 256 9.53 -7.79 9.95
N ARG A 257 8.23 -7.57 9.74
CA ARG A 257 7.34 -8.57 9.14
C ARG A 257 7.75 -8.95 7.73
N LEU A 258 8.30 -8.00 6.95
CA LEU A 258 8.79 -8.27 5.60
C LEU A 258 9.92 -9.28 5.55
N ILE A 259 10.77 -9.38 6.58
CA ILE A 259 11.85 -10.38 6.68
C ILE A 259 11.33 -11.80 6.44
N PHE A 260 10.12 -12.09 6.96
CA PHE A 260 9.48 -13.40 6.86
C PHE A 260 8.57 -13.55 5.64
N LEU A 261 8.31 -12.47 4.90
CA LEU A 261 7.42 -12.47 3.73
C LEU A 261 8.16 -12.43 2.39
N VAL A 262 9.31 -11.74 2.33
CA VAL A 262 10.08 -11.61 1.08
C VAL A 262 10.53 -12.96 0.56
N ASP A 263 10.66 -13.11 -0.75
CA ASP A 263 11.21 -14.32 -1.33
C ASP A 263 12.71 -14.46 -1.03
N ILE A 264 13.25 -15.68 -1.16
CA ILE A 264 14.65 -15.97 -0.83
C ILE A 264 15.65 -15.17 -1.69
N GLN A 265 15.29 -14.75 -2.91
CA GLN A 265 16.18 -13.96 -3.77
C GLN A 265 16.26 -12.50 -3.31
N SER A 266 15.17 -11.95 -2.79
CA SER A 266 15.12 -10.59 -2.23
C SER A 266 15.62 -10.51 -0.78
N PHE A 267 15.71 -11.66 -0.09
CA PHE A 267 16.03 -11.75 1.33
C PHE A 267 17.41 -11.16 1.72
N PRO A 268 18.52 -11.44 1.01
CA PRO A 268 19.81 -10.84 1.36
C PRO A 268 19.80 -9.31 1.28
N TYR A 269 19.10 -8.76 0.29
CA TYR A 269 18.96 -7.30 0.13
C TYR A 269 18.18 -6.69 1.29
N MET A 270 17.08 -7.32 1.71
CA MET A 270 16.30 -6.91 2.88
C MET A 270 17.16 -6.85 4.15
N LEU A 271 17.94 -7.89 4.42
CA LEU A 271 18.82 -7.93 5.60
C LEU A 271 19.90 -6.84 5.55
N LYS A 272 20.46 -6.58 4.37
CA LYS A 272 21.45 -5.53 4.18
C LYS A 272 20.87 -4.14 4.47
N GLU A 273 19.77 -3.77 3.82
CA GLU A 273 19.15 -2.45 4.01
C GLU A 273 18.72 -2.23 5.47
N LEU A 274 18.19 -3.27 6.11
CA LEU A 274 17.79 -3.20 7.51
C LEU A 274 19.01 -3.04 8.44
N ALA A 275 20.10 -3.77 8.19
CA ALA A 275 21.33 -3.61 8.97
C ALA A 275 21.89 -2.20 8.87
N GLU A 276 22.00 -1.66 7.65
CA GLU A 276 22.44 -0.28 7.42
C GLU A 276 21.54 0.71 8.16
N PHE A 277 20.22 0.53 8.08
CA PHE A 277 19.27 1.34 8.82
C PHE A 277 19.45 1.28 10.35
N VAL A 278 19.54 0.08 10.94
CA VAL A 278 19.74 -0.08 12.40
C VAL A 278 21.01 0.63 12.84
N THR A 279 22.11 0.53 12.08
CA THR A 279 23.37 1.17 12.47
C THR A 279 23.31 2.70 12.51
N LEU A 280 22.33 3.32 11.85
CA LEU A 280 22.11 4.77 11.85
C LEU A 280 21.25 5.26 13.03
N LEU A 281 20.55 4.36 13.73
CA LEU A 281 19.70 4.74 14.84
C LEU A 281 20.51 5.08 16.11
N PRO A 282 19.95 5.83 17.08
CA PRO A 282 20.56 6.00 18.40
C PRO A 282 20.73 4.68 19.15
N LYS A 283 21.66 4.58 20.10
CA LYS A 283 21.94 3.32 20.82
C LYS A 283 20.74 2.72 21.51
N ASP A 284 20.00 3.52 22.28
CA ASP A 284 18.78 3.09 22.96
C ASP A 284 17.77 2.48 21.97
N ALA A 285 17.69 3.00 20.74
CA ALA A 285 16.82 2.49 19.69
C ALA A 285 17.34 1.20 19.06
N GLN A 286 18.66 1.11 18.87
CA GLN A 286 19.31 -0.09 18.36
C GLN A 286 19.06 -1.27 19.30
N ASP A 287 19.21 -1.06 20.61
CA ASP A 287 19.05 -2.11 21.61
C ASP A 287 17.61 -2.63 21.65
N VAL A 288 16.61 -1.73 21.69
CA VAL A 288 15.18 -2.11 21.64
C VAL A 288 14.84 -2.87 20.37
N LEU A 289 15.28 -2.37 19.21
CA LEU A 289 14.98 -3.02 17.93
C LEU A 289 15.67 -4.39 17.82
N LEU A 290 16.90 -4.53 18.32
CA LEU A 290 17.60 -5.80 18.34
C LEU A 290 16.89 -6.81 19.25
N ASP A 291 16.42 -6.39 20.43
CA ASP A 291 15.66 -7.25 21.34
C ASP A 291 14.35 -7.74 20.70
N ASP A 292 13.59 -6.84 20.07
CA ASP A 292 12.37 -7.18 19.31
C ASP A 292 12.67 -8.19 18.19
N MET A 293 13.78 -7.99 17.48
CA MET A 293 14.20 -8.89 16.41
C MET A 293 14.66 -10.25 16.90
N HIS A 294 15.36 -10.32 18.04
CA HIS A 294 15.72 -11.59 18.69
C HIS A 294 14.47 -12.35 19.10
N ALA A 295 13.46 -11.67 19.67
CA ALA A 295 12.18 -12.28 20.03
C ALA A 295 11.48 -12.86 18.79
N HIS A 296 11.34 -12.07 17.72
CA HIS A 296 10.71 -12.53 16.47
C HIS A 296 11.45 -13.71 15.81
N VAL A 297 12.79 -13.72 15.82
CA VAL A 297 13.56 -14.84 15.27
C VAL A 297 13.46 -16.07 16.17
N ALA A 298 13.44 -15.91 17.50
CA ALA A 298 13.27 -17.00 18.43
C ALA A 298 11.91 -17.70 18.25
N GLU A 299 10.83 -16.93 18.11
CA GLU A 299 9.46 -17.41 17.90
C GLU A 299 9.18 -17.92 16.48
N SER A 300 10.02 -17.57 15.50
CA SER A 300 9.82 -17.99 14.11
C SER A 300 10.01 -19.50 13.92
N ASP A 301 9.02 -20.14 13.29
CA ASP A 301 9.05 -21.54 12.87
C ASP A 301 9.73 -21.74 11.49
N ASP A 302 10.22 -20.68 10.84
CA ASP A 302 10.88 -20.78 9.53
C ASP A 302 12.30 -21.37 9.67
N VAL A 303 12.36 -22.70 9.70
CA VAL A 303 13.61 -23.48 9.78
C VAL A 303 14.59 -23.19 8.64
N THR A 304 14.12 -22.65 7.50
CA THR A 304 14.96 -22.39 6.33
C THR A 304 15.75 -21.09 6.48
N ARG A 305 15.12 -20.04 6.99
CA ARG A 305 15.75 -18.71 7.15
C ARG A 305 16.41 -18.53 8.50
N LYS A 306 15.93 -19.21 9.54
CA LYS A 306 16.37 -19.03 10.93
C LYS A 306 17.89 -19.13 11.12
N PRO A 307 18.63 -20.08 10.51
CA PRO A 307 20.09 -20.11 10.66
C PRO A 307 20.79 -18.85 10.13
N VAL A 308 20.34 -18.33 8.98
CA VAL A 308 20.87 -17.10 8.38
C VAL A 308 20.52 -15.89 9.25
N LEU A 309 19.26 -15.81 9.72
CA LEU A 309 18.80 -14.74 10.60
C LEU A 309 19.56 -14.68 11.91
N VAL A 310 19.80 -15.83 12.56
CA VAL A 310 20.57 -15.89 13.81
C VAL A 310 21.99 -15.40 13.60
N SER A 311 22.68 -15.88 12.56
CA SER A 311 24.06 -15.46 12.24
C SER A 311 24.14 -13.97 11.92
N TRP A 312 23.18 -13.47 11.14
CA TRP A 312 23.08 -12.06 10.78
C TRP A 312 22.79 -11.17 12.01
N LEU A 313 21.86 -11.55 12.88
CA LEU A 313 21.54 -10.82 14.12
C LEU A 313 22.73 -10.76 15.08
N GLN A 314 23.49 -11.85 15.21
CA GLN A 314 24.72 -11.87 16.02
C GLN A 314 25.75 -10.88 15.46
N SER A 315 25.91 -10.86 14.14
CA SER A 315 26.81 -9.93 13.45
C SER A 315 26.38 -8.48 13.65
N LEU A 316 25.08 -8.20 13.52
CA LEU A 316 24.52 -6.87 13.72
C LEU A 316 24.66 -6.39 15.17
N SER A 317 24.37 -7.27 16.14
CA SER A 317 24.55 -6.99 17.57
C SER A 317 26.01 -6.66 17.90
N TYR A 318 26.96 -7.39 17.29
CA TYR A 318 28.39 -7.12 17.44
C TYR A 318 28.78 -5.74 16.88
N ILE A 319 28.31 -5.39 15.68
CA ILE A 319 28.55 -4.07 15.07
C ILE A 319 27.98 -2.95 15.93
N SER A 320 26.75 -3.11 16.43
CA SER A 320 26.13 -2.17 17.38
C SER A 320 27.02 -1.98 18.62
N SER A 321 27.51 -3.07 19.23
CA SER A 321 28.35 -2.97 20.42
C SER A 321 29.71 -2.29 20.19
N GLN A 322 30.25 -2.33 18.97
CA GLN A 322 31.51 -1.66 18.64
C GLN A 322 31.34 -0.15 18.51
N SER A 323 30.23 0.31 17.95
CA SER A 323 29.96 1.74 17.76
C SER A 323 29.90 2.47 19.10
N SER A 324 29.31 1.86 20.15
CA SER A 324 29.29 2.44 21.49
C SER A 324 30.69 2.49 22.12
N ARG A 325 31.50 1.42 21.94
CA ARG A 325 32.91 1.40 22.40
C ARG A 325 33.77 2.46 21.72
N SER A 326 33.54 2.74 20.44
CA SER A 326 34.26 3.78 19.70
C SER A 326 33.88 5.19 20.18
N GLU A 327 32.61 5.45 20.47
CA GLU A 327 32.15 6.73 21.04
C GLU A 327 32.61 6.94 22.48
N SER A 328 32.61 5.88 23.32
CA SER A 328 33.15 5.97 24.67
C SER A 328 34.65 6.20 24.66
N ARG A 329 35.36 5.57 23.70
CA ARG A 329 36.81 5.74 23.54
C ARG A 329 37.11 7.11 22.97
N SER A 330 36.38 7.65 22.01
CA SER A 330 36.58 9.03 21.51
C SER A 330 36.21 10.10 22.52
N LYS A 331 35.17 9.90 23.36
CA LYS A 331 34.89 10.77 24.51
C LYS A 331 35.99 10.71 25.56
N ALA A 332 36.49 9.51 25.88
CA ALA A 332 37.64 9.34 26.77
C ALA A 332 38.91 9.95 26.19
N THR A 333 39.14 9.82 24.87
CA THR A 333 40.26 10.46 24.17
C THR A 333 40.08 11.97 24.11
N SER A 334 38.86 12.52 23.97
CA SER A 334 38.61 13.97 24.03
C SER A 334 38.73 14.57 25.44
N ALA A 335 38.46 13.76 26.47
CA ALA A 335 38.74 14.11 27.85
C ALA A 335 40.23 13.94 28.20
N SER A 336 40.95 13.05 27.51
CA SER A 336 42.40 12.85 27.68
C SER A 336 43.26 13.66 26.71
N SER A 337 42.70 14.25 25.65
CA SER A 337 43.44 15.00 24.60
C SER A 337 43.67 16.47 24.96
N VAL A 338 43.63 16.81 26.26
CA VAL A 338 44.40 17.96 26.77
C VAL A 338 45.88 17.59 26.91
N GLY A 339 46.28 16.34 26.63
CA GLY A 339 47.68 15.98 26.50
C GLY A 339 47.92 14.88 25.48
N SER A 340 48.96 15.08 24.68
CA SER A 340 49.69 14.13 23.83
C SER A 340 49.10 13.75 22.46
N ASP A 341 49.89 14.17 21.47
CA ASP A 341 49.94 13.85 20.05
C ASP A 341 50.16 12.35 19.74
N GLU A 342 49.83 12.04 18.49
CA GLU A 342 50.46 11.06 17.59
C GLU A 342 49.87 9.64 17.37
N LEU A 343 49.65 9.40 16.07
CA LEU A 343 49.88 8.21 15.23
C LEU A 343 48.75 7.20 14.95
N THR A 344 48.59 7.02 13.64
CA THR A 344 47.60 6.28 12.85
C THR A 344 47.89 4.77 12.77
N LEU A 345 46.87 3.95 12.49
CA LEU A 345 47.06 2.68 11.79
C LEU A 345 45.78 2.19 11.09
N ASN A 346 45.97 1.80 9.83
CA ASN A 346 44.98 1.50 8.80
C ASN A 346 44.06 0.30 9.13
N ARG A 347 42.77 0.44 8.82
CA ARG A 347 41.76 -0.62 8.92
C ARG A 347 41.58 -1.29 7.54
N THR A 348 42.02 -2.53 7.44
CA THR A 348 41.80 -3.42 6.30
C THR A 348 40.32 -3.81 6.19
N MET A 349 39.82 -3.79 4.95
CA MET A 349 38.48 -4.20 4.55
C MET A 349 38.25 -5.70 4.77
N ALA A 350 37.07 -6.05 5.27
CA ALA A 350 36.48 -7.37 5.09
C ALA A 350 35.14 -7.16 4.36
N CYS A 351 34.97 -7.86 3.23
CA CYS A 351 33.84 -7.76 2.31
C CYS A 351 32.50 -8.09 2.98
N LEU A 352 31.47 -7.32 2.58
CA LEU A 352 30.03 -7.53 2.81
C LEU A 352 29.45 -8.53 1.81
#